data_AF-A0A523W4F3-F1
#
_entry.id   AF-A0A523W4F3-F1
#
_cell.length_a   1.000
_cell.length_b   1.000
_cell.length_c   1.000
_cell.angle_alpha   90.00
_cell.angle_beta   90.00
_cell.angle_gamma   90.00
#
_symmetry.space_group_name_H-M   'P 1'
#
loop_
_entity.id
_entity.type
_entity.pdbx_description
1 polymer ?
#
loop_
_entity_poly.entity_id
_entity_poly.type
_entity_poly.pdbx_seq_one_letter_code
_entity_poly.pdbx_strand_id
1 'polypeptide(L)'
;MMEKKFMALRTISVIFKIIAWIVAALTVVGFLVMLVGGAALSQYGSRYGAPSMMGPMWGIFMAFYILIVGAISFISFLAGAELILVWLAIEENTRALKPQA
;
A
#
# COMPACT_ATOMS: atom_id res chain seq x y z
N MET A 1 -26.11 10.79 20.84
CA MET A 1 -25.35 9.52 20.86
C MET A 1 -24.74 9.29 19.49
N MET A 2 -23.46 8.92 19.41
CA MET A 2 -22.82 8.52 18.14
C MET A 2 -23.58 7.34 17.52
N GLU A 3 -24.06 7.46 16.28
CA GLU A 3 -24.74 6.33 15.63
C GLU A 3 -23.71 5.22 15.39
N LYS A 4 -24.10 3.96 15.63
CA LYS A 4 -23.22 2.78 15.49
C LYS A 4 -22.50 2.71 14.14
N LYS A 5 -23.13 3.26 13.08
CA LYS A 5 -22.57 3.34 11.73
C LYS A 5 -21.29 4.21 11.65
N PHE A 6 -21.22 5.33 12.38
CA PHE A 6 -20.03 6.21 12.39
C PHE A 6 -18.85 5.51 13.08
N MET A 7 -19.14 4.73 14.13
CA MET A 7 -18.14 3.94 14.83
C MET A 7 -17.58 2.83 13.93
N ALA A 8 -18.44 2.15 13.16
CA ALA A 8 -18.02 1.13 12.20
C ALA A 8 -17.11 1.71 11.10
N LEU A 9 -17.51 2.82 10.47
CA LEU A 9 -16.72 3.47 9.42
C LEU A 9 -15.38 4.01 9.92
N ARG A 10 -15.34 4.55 11.14
CA ARG A 10 -14.09 4.98 11.77
C ARG A 10 -13.15 3.79 12.01
N THR A 11 -13.70 2.63 12.41
CA THR A 11 -12.92 1.40 12.57
C THR A 11 -12.38 0.90 11.24
N ILE A 12 -13.20 0.91 10.19
CA ILE A 12 -12.78 0.53 8.82
C ILE A 12 -11.64 1.43 8.34
N SER A 13 -11.73 2.75 8.56
CA SER A 13 -10.64 3.67 8.22
C SER A 13 -9.33 3.27 8.90
N VAL A 14 -9.34 2.97 10.20
CA VAL A 14 -8.14 2.52 10.92
C VAL A 14 -7.57 1.22 10.32
N ILE A 15 -8.44 0.26 10.00
CA ILE A 15 -8.02 -1.00 9.35
C ILE A 15 -7.35 -0.72 8.00
N PHE A 16 -7.92 0.16 7.17
CA PHE A 16 -7.31 0.53 5.89
C PHE A 16 -5.94 1.19 6.07
N LYS A 17 -5.75 2.04 7.10
CA LYS A 17 -4.43 2.62 7.41
C LYS A 17 -3.41 1.54 7.79
N ILE A 18 -3.81 0.56 8.61
CA ILE A 18 -2.96 -0.57 8.99
C ILE A 18 -2.56 -1.37 7.75
N ILE A 19 -3.53 -1.71 6.89
CA ILE A 19 -3.27 -2.42 5.63
C ILE A 19 -2.32 -1.62 4.73
N ALA A 20 -2.50 -0.30 4.62
CA ALA A 20 -1.60 0.56 3.85
C ALA A 20 -0.15 0.40 4.34
N TRP A 21 0.08 0.52 5.64
CA TRP A 21 1.43 0.39 6.20
C TRP A 21 2.03 -1.02 6.05
N ILE A 22 1.21 -2.06 6.12
CA ILE A 22 1.64 -3.44 5.81
C ILE A 22 2.09 -3.54 4.35
N VAL A 23 1.27 -3.02 3.42
CA VAL A 23 1.59 -3.00 1.99
C VAL A 23 2.88 -2.23 1.72
N ALA A 24 3.08 -1.08 2.38
CA ALA A 24 4.32 -0.30 2.26
C ALA A 24 5.54 -1.10 2.74
N ALA A 25 5.45 -1.73 3.92
CA ALA A 25 6.54 -2.55 4.45
C ALA A 25 6.88 -3.72 3.52
N LEU A 26 5.87 -4.45 3.04
CA LEU A 26 6.05 -5.55 2.09
C LEU A 26 6.61 -5.07 0.75
N THR A 27 6.20 -3.90 0.28
CA THR A 27 6.74 -3.29 -0.95
C THR A 27 8.23 -3.00 -0.81
N VAL A 28 8.65 -2.41 0.30
CA VAL A 28 10.07 -2.11 0.57
C VAL A 28 10.89 -3.40 0.65
N VAL A 29 10.40 -4.41 1.38
CA VAL A 29 11.08 -5.71 1.48
C VAL A 29 11.16 -6.37 0.10
N GLY A 30 10.05 -6.43 -0.64
CA GLY A 30 9.99 -7.01 -1.99
C GLY A 30 10.93 -6.30 -2.97
N PHE A 31 10.99 -4.97 -2.92
CA PHE A 31 11.93 -4.17 -3.70
C PHE A 31 13.39 -4.56 -3.41
N LEU A 32 13.78 -4.60 -2.13
CA LEU A 32 15.15 -4.95 -1.74
C LEU A 32 15.51 -6.40 -2.13
N VAL A 33 14.59 -7.33 -1.91
CA VAL A 33 14.76 -8.75 -2.29
C VAL A 33 14.93 -8.88 -3.80
N MET A 34 14.12 -8.20 -4.61
CA MET A 34 14.27 -8.25 -6.06
C MET A 34 15.52 -7.54 -6.56
N LEU A 35 15.89 -6.41 -5.97
CA LEU A 35 17.06 -5.64 -6.38
C LEU A 35 18.35 -6.42 -6.11
N VAL A 36 18.50 -6.95 -4.88
CA VAL A 36 19.68 -7.71 -4.47
C VAL A 36 19.65 -9.12 -5.06
N GLY A 37 18.50 -9.79 -4.99
CA GLY A 37 18.32 -11.15 -5.50
C GLY A 37 18.47 -11.22 -7.02
N GLY A 38 17.95 -10.24 -7.77
CA GLY A 38 18.10 -10.17 -9.22
C GLY A 38 19.57 -10.02 -9.65
N ALA A 39 20.35 -9.22 -8.94
CA ALA A 39 21.78 -9.05 -9.19
C ALA A 39 22.60 -10.28 -8.77
N ALA A 40 22.34 -10.86 -7.60
CA ALA A 40 23.08 -12.00 -7.08
C ALA A 40 22.77 -13.31 -7.83
N LEU A 41 21.48 -13.57 -8.12
CA LEU A 41 21.05 -14.80 -8.79
C LEU A 41 21.48 -14.84 -10.27
N SER A 42 21.53 -13.69 -10.93
CA SER A 42 22.03 -13.60 -12.32
C SER A 42 23.55 -13.86 -12.42
N GLN A 43 24.34 -13.45 -11.42
CA GLN A 43 25.76 -13.81 -11.32
C GLN A 43 25.97 -15.30 -11.05
N TYR A 44 25.10 -15.92 -10.25
CA TYR A 44 25.15 -17.36 -10.01
C TYR A 44 24.79 -18.16 -11.27
N GLY A 45 23.69 -17.80 -11.93
CA GLY A 45 23.22 -18.50 -13.14
C GLY A 45 24.22 -18.47 -14.29
N SER A 46 24.91 -17.33 -14.48
CA SER A 46 25.96 -17.19 -15.50
C SER A 46 27.22 -18.03 -15.23
N ARG A 47 27.51 -18.38 -13.97
CA ARG A 47 28.66 -19.24 -13.60
C ARG A 47 28.37 -20.73 -13.72
N TYR A 48 27.12 -21.15 -13.52
CA TYR A 48 26.74 -22.57 -13.49
C TYR A 48 25.93 -23.03 -14.71
N GLY A 49 25.90 -22.22 -15.78
CA GLY A 49 25.23 -22.58 -17.04
C GLY A 49 23.71 -22.71 -16.91
N ALA A 50 23.11 -22.15 -15.86
CA ALA A 50 21.67 -22.11 -15.73
C ALA A 50 21.10 -21.15 -16.78
N PRO A 51 20.06 -21.54 -17.53
CA PRO A 51 19.42 -20.64 -18.48
C PRO A 51 18.99 -19.37 -17.76
N SER A 52 19.64 -18.24 -18.05
CA SER A 52 19.20 -16.95 -17.55
C SER A 52 17.93 -16.59 -18.30
N MET A 53 16.79 -17.01 -17.76
CA MET A 53 15.48 -16.84 -18.41
C MET A 53 15.21 -15.36 -18.71
N MET A 54 15.72 -14.44 -17.87
CA MET A 54 15.76 -13.00 -18.10
C MET A 54 16.99 -12.43 -17.34
N GLY A 55 17.86 -11.67 -18.01
CA GLY A 55 19.15 -11.22 -17.46
C GLY A 55 19.04 -10.22 -16.28
N PRO A 56 20.18 -9.75 -15.73
CA PRO A 56 20.23 -8.85 -14.56
C PRO A 56 19.36 -7.59 -14.70
N MET A 57 19.28 -7.06 -15.93
CA MET A 57 18.47 -5.89 -16.26
C MET A 57 16.99 -6.10 -15.92
N TRP A 58 16.46 -7.31 -16.12
CA TRP A 58 15.05 -7.61 -15.82
C TRP A 58 14.74 -7.56 -14.33
N GLY A 59 15.66 -8.03 -13.49
CA GLY A 59 15.51 -7.96 -12.03
C GLY A 59 15.43 -6.52 -11.53
N ILE A 60 16.25 -5.64 -12.10
CA ILE A 60 16.22 -4.20 -11.78
C ILE A 60 14.87 -3.60 -12.21
N PHE A 61 14.43 -3.84 -13.45
CA PHE A 61 13.14 -3.36 -13.94
C PHE A 61 11.97 -3.82 -13.07
N MET A 62 11.93 -5.11 -12.69
CA MET A 62 10.87 -5.66 -11.85
C MET A 62 10.90 -5.10 -10.43
N ALA A 63 12.09 -4.84 -9.86
CA ALA A 63 12.21 -4.19 -8.56
C ALA A 63 11.55 -2.80 -8.58
N PHE A 64 11.89 -1.96 -9.55
CA PHE A 64 11.28 -0.63 -9.68
C PHE A 64 9.79 -0.69 -10.02
N TYR A 65 9.36 -1.65 -10.84
CA TYR A 65 7.94 -1.88 -11.11
C TYR A 65 7.17 -2.17 -9.81
N ILE A 66 7.65 -3.09 -8.98
CA ILE A 66 7.05 -3.39 -7.67
C ILE A 66 7.03 -2.15 -6.78
N LEU A 67 8.14 -1.39 -6.74
CA LEU A 67 8.21 -0.19 -5.92
C LEU A 67 7.14 0.84 -6.32
N ILE A 68 6.97 1.08 -7.62
CA ILE A 68 5.97 2.03 -8.14
C ILE A 68 4.55 1.53 -7.85
N VAL A 69 4.24 0.28 -8.20
CA VAL A 69 2.90 -0.30 -7.98
C VAL A 69 2.56 -0.34 -6.49
N GLY A 70 3.52 -0.72 -5.65
CA GLY A 70 3.36 -0.74 -4.21
C GLY A 70 3.19 0.65 -3.60
N ALA A 71 3.93 1.65 -4.08
CA ALA A 71 3.75 3.04 -3.67
C ALA A 71 2.37 3.59 -4.03
N ILE A 72 1.90 3.34 -5.26
CA ILE A 72 0.55 3.73 -5.70
C ILE A 72 -0.51 3.02 -4.84
N SER A 73 -0.32 1.74 -4.55
CA SER A 73 -1.22 0.95 -3.71
C SER A 73 -1.27 1.49 -2.28
N PHE A 74 -0.11 1.78 -1.66
CA PHE A 74 -0.01 2.41 -0.34
C PHE A 74 -0.77 3.74 -0.29
N ILE A 75 -0.50 4.63 -1.25
CA ILE A 75 -1.15 5.94 -1.32
C ILE A 75 -2.66 5.77 -1.47
N SER A 76 -3.10 4.83 -2.30
CA SER A 76 -4.53 4.58 -2.54
C SER A 76 -5.25 4.07 -1.29
N PHE A 77 -4.66 3.13 -0.54
CA PHE A 77 -5.23 2.66 0.73
C PHE A 77 -5.26 3.76 1.79
N LEU A 78 -4.17 4.52 1.93
CA LEU A 78 -4.09 5.60 2.90
C LEU A 78 -5.07 6.72 2.57
N ALA A 79 -5.11 7.16 1.31
CA ALA A 79 -6.05 8.18 0.84
C ALA A 79 -7.51 7.72 1.00
N GLY A 80 -7.82 6.45 0.69
CA GLY A 80 -9.14 5.87 0.94
C GLY A 80 -9.54 5.91 2.42
N ALA A 81 -8.60 5.60 3.31
CA ALA A 81 -8.84 5.68 4.75
C ALA A 81 -9.11 7.11 5.23
N GLU A 82 -8.34 8.09 4.76
CA GLU A 82 -8.53 9.51 5.10
C GLU A 82 -9.83 10.06 4.52
N LEU A 83 -10.18 9.67 3.29
CA LEU A 83 -11.43 10.08 2.64
C LEU A 83 -12.65 9.67 3.47
N ILE A 84 -12.65 8.45 4.04
CA ILE A 84 -13.72 8.01 4.96
C ILE A 84 -13.84 8.96 6.15
N LEU A 85 -12.72 9.35 6.77
CA LEU A 85 -12.74 10.26 7.93
C LEU A 85 -13.22 11.66 7.56
N VAL A 86 -12.82 12.18 6.39
CA VAL A 86 -13.30 13.46 5.88
C VAL A 86 -14.82 13.45 5.70
N TRP A 87 -15.38 12.41 5.08
CA TRP A 87 -16.84 12.28 4.92
C TRP A 87 -17.57 12.19 6.27
N LEU A 88 -17.05 11.42 7.22
CA LEU A 88 -17.62 11.35 8.58
C LEU A 88 -17.60 12.73 9.24
N ALA A 89 -16.50 13.47 9.14
CA ALA A 89 -16.37 14.81 9.70
C ALA A 89 -17.37 15.80 9.08
N ILE A 90 -17.62 15.72 7.76
CA ILE A 90 -18.62 16.52 7.07
C ILE A 90 -20.02 16.22 7.59
N GLU A 91 -20.39 14.94 7.75
CA GLU A 91 -21.71 14.55 8.26
C GLU A 91 -21.89 14.95 9.74
N GLU A 92 -20.86 14.77 10.58
CA GLU A 92 -20.87 15.18 11.99
C GLU A 92 -21.08 16.71 12.12
N ASN A 93 -20.36 17.51 11.34
CA ASN A 93 -20.50 18.98 11.35
C ASN A 93 -21.87 19.44 10.82
N THR A 94 -22.37 18.81 9.75
CA THR A 94 -23.68 19.17 9.18
C THR A 94 -24.82 18.89 10.15
N ARG A 95 -24.75 17.78 10.91
CA ARG A 95 -25.75 17.44 11.94
C ARG A 95 -25.68 18.38 13.13
N ALA A 96 -24.49 18.81 13.54
CA ALA A 96 -24.32 19.75 14.64
C ALA A 96 -24.98 21.12 14.35
N LEU A 97 -25.06 21.50 13.07
CA LEU A 97 -25.69 22.76 12.63
C LEU A 97 -27.21 22.66 12.45
N LYS A 98 -27.81 21.47 12.52
CA LYS A 98 -29.25 21.30 12.33
C LYS A 98 -29.99 21.79 13.59
N PRO A 99 -30.90 22.79 13.50
CA PRO A 99 -31.68 23.23 14.65
C PRO A 99 -32.45 22.05 15.23
N GLN A 100 -32.40 21.87 16.55
CA GLN A 100 -33.27 20.93 17.25
C GLN A 100 -34.68 21.53 17.21
N ALA A 101 -35.48 21.12 16.23
CA ALA A 101 -36.91 21.38 16.19
C ALA A 101 -37.64 20.45 17.16
#